data_AF-A0A4P2QIC5-F1
#
_entry.id   AF-A0A4P2QIC5-F1
#
_cell.length_a   1.000
_cell.length_b   1.000
_cell.length_c   1.000
_cell.angle_alpha   90.00
_cell.angle_beta   90.00
_cell.angle_gamma   90.00
#
_symmetry.space_group_name_H-M   'P 1'
#
loop_
_entity.id
_entity.type
_entity.pdbx_description
1 polymer ?
#
loop_
_entity_poly.entity_id
_entity_poly.type
_entity_poly.pdbx_seq_one_letter_code
_entity_poly.pdbx_strand_id
1 'polypeptide(L)'
;MNGKRERTLLTSNHDAPWMRIARVAAAICAILLTTRVARADGACRDVSQLCSGDDDKTCAEELSGVLLNIEGEVLNEIDALQKRVPASPSASVTAAVTVAKTKSDAFLASRKNASSATGTDAEKKAAAVKAIAEHCDYVTARDQANKDISQIPAPPASPSGIADPLQAQRQEIQQICTSSCKAPGAFCIDARSGEPLCDGLAPDVYSLVGALSPGDKLIVRVFGEEALRDKLKLSVSFLRSPDRRFDDRAPGGRAPARLELLAEQTAEIPEDTSITSLKIRYELAGDGPESAIDESYAVPIDQGQYYLEFGALIPLVIDGSRRVVQTTLPGAGGERRLSVEEDWSVNPSIVLNVFPGGRRRGVISSFQDMRLSTTLGDLLGVQVGVDLDLGEPFDRIFLGGVIEPVAGLGFNAGLAFVQQEYLPAGHAEDMIVPVGESVSPARRYAPRFYFGATLTLDIVTTATTATTSFASALTR
;
A
#
# COMPACT_ATOMS: atom_id res chain seq x y z
N MET A 1 -55.00 -31.44 -41.74
CA MET A 1 -54.66 -31.70 -40.32
C MET A 1 -53.43 -30.87 -39.98
N ASN A 2 -53.61 -29.72 -39.33
CA ASN A 2 -52.55 -28.77 -38.99
C ASN A 2 -51.99 -29.09 -37.60
N GLY A 3 -50.76 -29.59 -37.55
CA GLY A 3 -50.03 -29.83 -36.30
C GLY A 3 -49.39 -28.54 -35.79
N LYS A 4 -49.99 -27.95 -34.74
CA LYS A 4 -49.37 -26.90 -33.92
C LYS A 4 -48.10 -27.44 -33.26
N ARG A 5 -46.95 -26.84 -33.56
CA ARG A 5 -45.73 -26.97 -32.75
C ARG A 5 -45.81 -25.93 -31.61
N GLU A 6 -46.00 -26.41 -30.39
CA GLU A 6 -45.74 -25.62 -29.18
C GLU A 6 -44.24 -25.38 -29.06
N ARG A 7 -43.82 -24.11 -29.05
CA ARG A 7 -42.49 -23.71 -28.61
C ARG A 7 -42.55 -23.54 -27.09
N THR A 8 -41.94 -24.48 -26.38
CA THR A 8 -41.62 -24.35 -24.96
C THR A 8 -40.53 -23.28 -24.82
N LEU A 9 -40.90 -22.09 -24.36
CA LEU A 9 -39.99 -21.04 -23.93
C LEU A 9 -39.36 -21.47 -22.60
N LEU A 10 -38.16 -22.05 -22.67
CA LEU A 10 -37.26 -22.17 -21.53
C LEU A 10 -36.71 -20.77 -21.21
N THR A 11 -37.22 -20.16 -20.14
CA THR A 11 -36.63 -18.95 -19.54
C THR A 11 -35.29 -19.33 -18.90
N SER A 12 -34.22 -19.27 -19.68
CA SER A 12 -32.86 -19.32 -19.15
C SER A 12 -32.56 -18.03 -18.40
N ASN A 13 -32.39 -18.11 -17.08
CA ASN A 13 -31.83 -17.05 -16.25
C ASN A 13 -30.35 -16.87 -16.60
N HIS A 14 -30.06 -16.24 -17.74
CA HIS A 14 -28.74 -15.71 -18.02
C HIS A 14 -28.62 -14.35 -17.33
N ASP A 15 -28.14 -14.36 -16.09
CA ASP A 15 -27.54 -13.17 -15.48
C ASP A 15 -26.46 -12.67 -16.44
N ALA A 16 -26.68 -11.48 -16.99
CA ALA A 16 -25.78 -10.90 -17.97
C ALA A 16 -24.38 -10.72 -17.36
N PRO A 17 -23.29 -11.07 -18.07
CA PRO A 17 -21.93 -11.10 -17.53
C PRO A 17 -21.47 -9.74 -16.94
N TRP A 18 -22.03 -8.62 -17.41
CA TRP A 18 -21.77 -7.29 -16.84
C TRP A 18 -22.30 -7.13 -15.40
N MET A 19 -23.39 -7.82 -15.01
CA MET A 19 -23.88 -7.79 -13.62
C MET A 19 -22.96 -8.55 -12.67
N ARG A 20 -22.28 -9.61 -13.13
CA ARG A 20 -21.29 -10.32 -12.31
C ARG A 20 -20.04 -9.48 -12.07
N ILE A 21 -19.57 -8.78 -13.11
CA ILE A 21 -18.44 -7.84 -13.02
C ILE A 21 -18.76 -6.68 -12.07
N ALA A 22 -19.96 -6.10 -12.16
CA ALA A 22 -20.41 -5.04 -11.27
C ALA A 22 -20.50 -5.50 -9.80
N ARG A 23 -20.96 -6.73 -9.53
CA ARG A 23 -21.01 -7.30 -8.18
C ARG A 23 -19.62 -7.57 -7.60
N VAL A 24 -18.68 -8.11 -8.39
CA VAL A 24 -17.30 -8.35 -7.93
C VAL A 24 -16.57 -7.02 -7.67
N ALA A 25 -16.71 -6.03 -8.55
CA ALA A 25 -16.14 -4.69 -8.33
C ALA A 25 -16.75 -3.99 -7.11
N ALA A 26 -18.06 -4.13 -6.89
CA ALA A 26 -18.73 -3.62 -5.70
C ALA A 26 -18.27 -4.33 -4.42
N ALA A 27 -18.05 -5.65 -4.46
CA ALA A 27 -17.52 -6.43 -3.33
C ALA A 27 -16.07 -6.05 -3.00
N ILE A 28 -15.19 -5.90 -4.00
CA ILE A 28 -13.81 -5.44 -3.78
C ILE A 28 -13.79 -4.01 -3.20
N CYS A 29 -14.61 -3.10 -3.75
CA CYS A 29 -14.79 -1.76 -3.17
C CYS A 29 -15.34 -1.84 -1.74
N ALA A 30 -16.28 -2.73 -1.44
CA ALA A 30 -16.82 -2.93 -0.10
C ALA A 30 -15.77 -3.50 0.86
N ILE A 31 -14.90 -4.42 0.44
CA ILE A 31 -13.79 -4.98 1.24
C ILE A 31 -12.73 -3.91 1.54
N LEU A 32 -12.38 -3.08 0.55
CA LEU A 32 -11.43 -1.97 0.71
C LEU A 32 -12.03 -0.81 1.53
N LEU A 33 -13.33 -0.59 1.45
CA LEU A 33 -14.04 0.38 2.28
C LEU A 33 -14.26 -0.14 3.70
N THR A 34 -14.54 -1.42 3.91
CA THR A 34 -14.78 -2.03 5.23
C THR A 34 -13.50 -2.16 6.06
N THR A 35 -12.34 -2.39 5.43
CA THR A 35 -11.03 -2.31 6.10
C THR A 35 -10.70 -0.91 6.61
N ARG A 36 -11.18 0.17 5.96
CA ARG A 36 -11.11 1.54 6.51
C ARG A 36 -12.26 1.89 7.46
N VAL A 37 -13.47 1.40 7.22
CA VAL A 37 -14.66 1.68 8.05
C VAL A 37 -14.60 0.94 9.39
N ALA A 38 -13.88 -0.18 9.49
CA ALA A 38 -13.54 -0.81 10.77
C ALA A 38 -12.58 0.03 11.64
N ARG A 39 -11.96 1.09 11.08
CA ARG A 39 -11.03 2.00 11.78
C ARG A 39 -11.52 3.44 11.89
N ALA A 40 -12.68 3.79 11.33
CA ALA A 40 -13.22 5.14 11.46
C ALA A 40 -13.60 5.37 12.94
N ASP A 41 -12.83 6.24 13.61
CA ASP A 41 -13.00 6.73 14.99
C ASP A 41 -12.59 5.79 16.15
N GLY A 42 -11.81 4.74 15.89
CA GLY A 42 -11.34 3.84 16.96
C GLY A 42 -12.46 3.02 17.61
N ALA A 43 -13.66 3.02 17.03
CA ALA A 43 -14.78 2.21 17.47
C ALA A 43 -14.92 0.99 16.55
N CYS A 44 -14.72 -0.20 17.11
CA CYS A 44 -15.07 -1.43 16.42
C CYS A 44 -16.58 -1.47 16.17
N ARG A 45 -16.98 -1.48 14.90
CA ARG A 45 -18.38 -1.70 14.52
C ARG A 45 -18.79 -3.15 14.79
N ASP A 46 -20.07 -3.33 15.06
CA ASP A 46 -20.67 -4.65 15.22
C ASP A 46 -20.49 -5.45 13.93
N VAL A 47 -19.65 -6.49 14.00
CA VAL A 47 -19.26 -7.35 12.89
C VAL A 47 -20.47 -8.04 12.26
N SER A 48 -21.57 -8.21 13.02
CA SER A 48 -22.83 -8.74 12.48
C SER A 48 -23.43 -7.86 11.38
N GLN A 49 -23.10 -6.56 11.34
CA GLN A 49 -23.52 -5.64 10.29
C GLN A 49 -22.67 -5.74 9.01
N LEU A 50 -21.46 -6.28 9.08
CA LEU A 50 -20.59 -6.43 7.91
C LEU A 50 -21.10 -7.49 6.92
N CYS A 51 -21.92 -8.43 7.40
CA CYS A 51 -22.50 -9.50 6.58
C CYS A 51 -24.03 -9.41 6.47
N SER A 52 -24.61 -8.24 6.71
CA SER A 52 -26.07 -8.09 6.63
C SER A 52 -26.52 -8.14 5.16
N GLY A 53 -27.03 -9.28 4.72
CA GLY A 53 -27.60 -9.46 3.38
C GLY A 53 -26.90 -10.50 2.51
N ASP A 54 -25.71 -10.95 2.90
CA ASP A 54 -24.95 -11.97 2.17
C ASP A 54 -25.22 -13.38 2.70
N ASP A 55 -25.08 -14.38 1.84
CA ASP A 55 -25.09 -15.77 2.26
C ASP A 55 -23.87 -16.10 3.12
N ASP A 56 -23.97 -17.17 3.92
CA ASP A 56 -22.93 -17.51 4.89
C ASP A 56 -21.57 -17.82 4.23
N LYS A 57 -21.59 -18.29 2.98
CA LYS A 57 -20.38 -18.61 2.22
C LYS A 57 -19.63 -17.36 1.80
N THR A 58 -20.33 -16.43 1.14
CA THR A 58 -19.76 -15.17 0.66
C THR A 58 -19.22 -14.36 1.82
N CYS A 59 -20.00 -14.24 2.90
CA CYS A 59 -19.55 -13.58 4.13
C CYS A 59 -18.31 -14.27 4.74
N ALA A 60 -18.26 -15.61 4.80
CA ALA A 60 -17.09 -16.31 5.35
C ALA A 60 -15.82 -16.06 4.53
N GLU A 61 -15.92 -16.03 3.19
CA GLU A 61 -14.80 -15.76 2.29
C GLU A 61 -14.28 -14.33 2.43
N GLU A 62 -15.18 -13.33 2.47
CA GLU A 62 -14.80 -11.93 2.65
C GLU A 62 -14.12 -11.66 4.00
N LEU A 63 -14.70 -12.18 5.10
CA LEU A 63 -14.12 -12.00 6.43
C LEU A 63 -12.75 -12.70 6.55
N SER A 64 -12.56 -13.84 5.87
CA SER A 64 -11.28 -14.55 5.85
C SER A 64 -10.19 -13.73 5.14
N GLY A 65 -10.52 -13.05 4.04
CA GLY A 65 -9.60 -12.15 3.34
C GLY A 65 -9.17 -10.97 4.21
N VAL A 66 -10.10 -10.37 4.96
CA VAL A 66 -9.81 -9.28 5.91
C VAL A 66 -8.86 -9.76 7.03
N LEU A 67 -9.09 -10.95 7.58
CA LEU A 67 -8.28 -11.51 8.67
C LEU A 67 -6.81 -11.77 8.30
N LEU A 68 -6.50 -12.07 7.04
CA LEU A 68 -5.12 -12.30 6.57
C LEU A 68 -4.27 -11.03 6.62
N ASN A 69 -4.84 -9.88 6.26
CA ASN A 69 -4.12 -8.60 6.25
C ASN A 69 -3.84 -8.10 7.68
N ILE A 70 -4.71 -8.43 8.64
CA ILE A 70 -4.64 -7.92 10.01
C ILE A 70 -3.53 -8.59 10.84
N GLU A 71 -3.22 -9.87 10.60
CA GLU A 71 -2.23 -10.60 11.42
C GLU A 71 -0.84 -9.94 11.43
N GLY A 72 -0.32 -9.58 10.25
CA GLY A 72 1.01 -8.97 10.14
C GLY A 72 1.09 -7.63 10.87
N GLU A 73 0.00 -6.87 10.87
CA GLU A 73 -0.09 -5.60 11.57
C GLU A 73 -0.12 -5.77 13.09
N VAL A 74 -0.93 -6.71 13.61
CA VAL A 74 -0.98 -6.99 15.06
C VAL A 74 0.37 -7.41 15.62
N LEU A 75 1.11 -8.26 14.90
CA LEU A 75 2.45 -8.71 15.31
C LEU A 75 3.46 -7.56 15.36
N ASN A 76 3.43 -6.67 14.37
CA ASN A 76 4.31 -5.50 14.34
C ASN A 76 3.94 -4.48 15.44
N GLU A 77 2.64 -4.26 15.66
CA GLU A 77 2.16 -3.33 16.68
C GLU A 77 2.46 -3.79 18.10
N ILE A 78 2.35 -5.10 18.41
CA ILE A 78 2.65 -5.60 19.76
C ILE A 78 4.16 -5.54 20.06
N ASP A 79 5.02 -5.79 19.06
CA ASP A 79 6.48 -5.64 19.19
C ASP A 79 6.86 -4.15 19.41
N ALA A 80 6.27 -3.24 18.63
CA ALA A 80 6.44 -1.80 18.81
C ALA A 80 5.95 -1.33 20.19
N LEU A 81 4.79 -1.83 20.66
CA LEU A 81 4.26 -1.51 21.99
C LEU A 81 5.21 -1.98 23.10
N GLN A 82 5.78 -3.19 22.99
CA GLN A 82 6.75 -3.72 23.95
C GLN A 82 8.04 -2.90 23.99
N LYS A 83 8.55 -2.45 22.84
CA LYS A 83 9.74 -1.58 22.77
C LYS A 83 9.54 -0.21 23.41
N ARG A 84 8.29 0.27 23.50
CA ARG A 84 7.94 1.55 24.14
C ARG A 84 7.79 1.46 25.66
N VAL A 85 7.79 0.25 26.23
CA VAL A 85 7.73 0.07 27.69
C VAL A 85 9.05 0.54 28.30
N PRO A 86 9.04 1.44 29.30
CA PRO A 86 10.27 1.88 29.95
C PRO A 86 10.96 0.71 30.66
N ALA A 87 12.26 0.82 30.93
CA ALA A 87 13.02 -0.21 31.63
C ALA A 87 12.51 -0.49 33.07
N SER A 88 11.76 0.44 33.66
CA SER A 88 11.11 0.28 34.97
C SER A 88 9.65 0.74 34.87
N PRO A 89 8.76 -0.09 34.30
CA PRO A 89 7.37 0.28 34.10
C PRO A 89 6.60 0.30 35.42
N SER A 90 5.61 1.18 35.51
CA SER A 90 4.65 1.11 36.61
C SER A 90 3.87 -0.22 36.53
N ALA A 91 3.25 -0.61 37.65
CA ALA A 91 2.37 -1.76 37.68
C ALA A 91 1.18 -1.61 36.70
N SER A 92 0.67 -0.39 36.50
CA SER A 92 -0.40 -0.11 35.54
C SER A 92 0.04 -0.33 34.09
N VAL A 93 1.20 0.19 33.69
CA VAL A 93 1.75 0.00 32.34
C VAL A 93 2.05 -1.47 32.08
N THR A 94 2.63 -2.16 33.05
CA THR A 94 2.91 -3.60 32.95
C THR A 94 1.62 -4.41 32.77
N ALA A 95 0.58 -4.09 33.55
CA ALA A 95 -0.73 -4.73 33.44
C ALA A 95 -1.38 -4.47 32.07
N ALA A 96 -1.41 -3.21 31.63
CA ALA A 96 -2.04 -2.83 30.35
C ALA A 96 -1.36 -3.49 29.15
N VAL A 97 -0.02 -3.51 29.10
CA VAL A 97 0.73 -4.18 28.02
C VAL A 97 0.54 -5.69 28.06
N THR A 98 0.46 -6.29 29.26
CA THR A 98 0.17 -7.73 29.41
C THR A 98 -1.23 -8.07 28.91
N VAL A 99 -2.23 -7.24 29.22
CA VAL A 99 -3.60 -7.40 28.71
C VAL A 99 -3.63 -7.28 27.19
N ALA A 100 -3.00 -6.25 26.62
CA ALA A 100 -2.90 -6.07 25.17
C ALA A 100 -2.24 -7.29 24.50
N LYS A 101 -1.15 -7.81 25.06
CA LYS A 101 -0.48 -9.03 24.57
C LYS A 101 -1.40 -10.24 24.63
N THR A 102 -2.06 -10.46 25.75
CA THR A 102 -2.98 -11.60 25.95
C THR A 102 -4.13 -11.56 24.95
N LYS A 103 -4.68 -10.37 24.68
CA LYS A 103 -5.74 -10.17 23.69
C LYS A 103 -5.23 -10.35 22.26
N SER A 104 -3.99 -9.93 21.96
CA SER A 104 -3.36 -10.22 20.66
C SER A 104 -3.16 -11.71 20.44
N ASP A 105 -2.71 -12.45 21.45
CA ASP A 105 -2.51 -13.90 21.36
C ASP A 105 -3.85 -14.64 21.17
N ALA A 106 -4.91 -14.18 21.85
CA ALA A 106 -6.27 -14.70 21.65
C ALA A 106 -6.75 -14.47 20.21
N PHE A 107 -6.63 -13.23 19.70
CA PHE A 107 -6.95 -12.91 18.31
C PHE A 107 -6.20 -13.81 17.32
N LEU A 108 -4.89 -13.95 17.47
CA LEU A 108 -4.06 -14.78 16.59
C LEU A 108 -4.49 -16.26 16.62
N ALA A 109 -4.84 -16.78 17.81
CA ALA A 109 -5.38 -18.12 17.94
C ALA A 109 -6.74 -18.28 17.25
N SER A 110 -7.67 -17.35 17.43
CA SER A 110 -8.97 -17.39 16.77
C SER A 110 -8.87 -17.18 15.26
N ARG A 111 -7.97 -16.33 14.77
CA ARG A 111 -7.67 -16.16 13.34
C ARG A 111 -7.13 -17.44 12.74
N LYS A 112 -6.22 -18.14 13.44
CA LYS A 112 -5.74 -19.45 13.01
C LYS A 112 -6.89 -20.45 12.91
N ASN A 113 -7.72 -20.53 13.96
CA ASN A 113 -8.90 -21.39 13.98
C ASN A 113 -9.89 -21.07 12.85
N ALA A 114 -10.14 -19.79 12.56
CA ALA A 114 -10.99 -19.35 11.47
C ALA A 114 -10.42 -19.78 10.10
N SER A 115 -9.11 -19.58 9.88
CA SER A 115 -8.47 -19.98 8.62
C SER A 115 -8.39 -21.49 8.41
N SER A 116 -8.39 -22.28 9.49
CA SER A 116 -8.41 -23.74 9.45
C SER A 116 -9.80 -24.34 9.69
N ALA A 117 -10.86 -23.52 9.73
CA ALA A 117 -12.19 -23.99 10.06
C ALA A 117 -12.69 -24.95 8.98
N THR A 118 -12.82 -26.22 9.35
CA THR A 118 -13.49 -27.24 8.55
C THR A 118 -14.93 -27.36 9.03
N GLY A 119 -15.90 -27.31 8.12
CA GLY A 119 -17.31 -27.36 8.49
C GLY A 119 -18.21 -26.69 7.46
N THR A 120 -19.45 -26.49 7.85
CA THR A 120 -20.45 -25.70 7.11
C THR A 120 -20.03 -24.24 6.99
N ASP A 121 -20.53 -23.54 5.99
CA ASP A 121 -20.20 -22.12 5.78
C ASP A 121 -20.65 -21.25 6.97
N ALA A 122 -21.74 -21.63 7.65
CA ALA A 122 -22.18 -21.01 8.90
C ALA A 122 -21.14 -21.14 10.03
N GLU A 123 -20.49 -22.30 10.17
CA GLU A 123 -19.44 -22.53 11.17
C GLU A 123 -18.17 -21.73 10.84
N LYS A 124 -17.79 -21.67 9.56
CA LYS A 124 -16.65 -20.85 9.11
C LYS A 124 -16.90 -19.36 9.34
N LYS A 125 -18.11 -18.88 9.02
CA LYS A 125 -18.56 -17.52 9.31
C LYS A 125 -18.51 -17.22 10.80
N ALA A 126 -19.05 -18.10 11.65
CA ALA A 126 -19.02 -17.93 13.10
C ALA A 126 -17.58 -17.83 13.64
N ALA A 127 -16.66 -18.66 13.12
CA ALA A 127 -15.25 -18.60 13.48
C ALA A 127 -14.58 -17.28 13.06
N ALA A 128 -14.87 -16.80 11.84
CA ALA A 128 -14.35 -15.53 11.34
C ALA A 128 -14.89 -14.32 12.14
N VAL A 129 -16.20 -14.30 12.43
CA VAL A 129 -16.83 -13.27 13.26
C VAL A 129 -16.21 -13.24 14.66
N LYS A 130 -15.98 -14.39 15.27
CA LYS A 130 -15.30 -14.50 16.56
C LYS A 130 -13.89 -13.91 16.52
N ALA A 131 -13.11 -14.23 15.49
CA ALA A 131 -11.76 -13.69 15.35
C ALA A 131 -11.76 -12.15 15.23
N ILE A 132 -12.71 -11.58 14.49
CA ILE A 132 -12.81 -10.11 14.37
C ILE A 132 -13.24 -9.48 15.71
N ALA A 133 -14.16 -10.08 16.44
CA ALA A 133 -14.53 -9.60 17.78
C ALA A 133 -13.32 -9.59 18.74
N GLU A 134 -12.47 -10.63 18.69
CA GLU A 134 -11.24 -10.66 19.50
C GLU A 134 -10.18 -9.65 19.01
N HIS A 135 -10.14 -9.33 17.71
CA HIS A 135 -9.32 -8.22 17.21
C HIS A 135 -9.75 -6.88 17.83
N CYS A 136 -11.05 -6.66 17.96
CA CYS A 136 -11.60 -5.46 18.58
C CYS A 136 -11.25 -5.31 20.05
N ASP A 137 -11.32 -6.41 20.81
CA ASP A 137 -10.83 -6.47 22.18
C ASP A 137 -9.34 -6.11 22.27
N TYR A 138 -8.54 -6.62 21.32
CA TYR A 138 -7.12 -6.30 21.23
C TYR A 138 -6.88 -4.81 20.99
N VAL A 139 -7.53 -4.20 19.98
CA VAL A 139 -7.37 -2.78 19.66
C VAL A 139 -7.69 -1.90 20.87
N THR A 140 -8.78 -2.20 21.56
CA THR A 140 -9.18 -1.49 22.78
C THR A 140 -8.12 -1.60 23.88
N ALA A 141 -7.57 -2.81 24.10
CA ALA A 141 -6.51 -3.02 25.09
C ALA A 141 -5.20 -2.33 24.72
N ARG A 142 -4.82 -2.34 23.43
CA ARG A 142 -3.65 -1.64 22.89
C ARG A 142 -3.75 -0.13 23.11
N ASP A 143 -4.91 0.46 22.83
CA ASP A 143 -5.13 1.90 22.98
C ASP A 143 -5.08 2.34 24.45
N GLN A 144 -5.63 1.52 25.35
CA GLN A 144 -5.46 1.74 26.79
C GLN A 144 -3.99 1.65 27.23
N ALA A 145 -3.23 0.66 26.73
CA ALA A 145 -1.81 0.55 27.02
C ALA A 145 -1.01 1.77 26.51
N ASN A 146 -1.32 2.25 25.30
CA ASN A 146 -0.73 3.47 24.75
C ASN A 146 -1.02 4.69 25.63
N LYS A 147 -2.26 4.82 26.11
CA LYS A 147 -2.67 5.87 27.02
C LYS A 147 -1.89 5.81 28.33
N ASP A 148 -1.76 4.63 28.93
CA ASP A 148 -1.02 4.45 30.19
C ASP A 148 0.48 4.74 30.03
N ILE A 149 1.08 4.33 28.90
CA ILE A 149 2.48 4.65 28.57
C ILE A 149 2.65 6.17 28.42
N SER A 150 1.71 6.86 27.77
CA SER A 150 1.78 8.31 27.57
C SER A 150 1.64 9.11 28.87
N GLN A 151 1.08 8.52 29.92
CA GLN A 151 0.91 9.14 31.23
C GLN A 151 2.10 8.96 32.16
N ILE A 152 3.15 8.21 31.76
CA ILE A 152 4.36 8.09 32.56
C ILE A 152 4.98 9.49 32.67
N PRO A 153 5.03 10.09 33.87
CA PRO A 153 5.66 11.38 34.04
C PRO A 153 7.13 11.27 33.63
N ALA A 154 7.63 12.29 32.93
CA ALA A 154 9.05 12.38 32.62
C ALA A 154 9.86 12.16 33.91
N PRO A 155 10.96 11.38 33.87
CA PRO A 155 11.70 11.03 35.07
C PRO A 155 12.01 12.28 35.89
N PRO A 156 11.75 12.27 37.21
CA PRO A 156 11.96 13.44 38.05
C PRO A 156 13.42 13.88 37.90
N ALA A 157 13.62 15.18 37.63
CA ALA A 157 14.95 15.77 37.61
C ALA A 157 15.67 15.36 38.90
N SER A 158 16.75 14.59 38.78
CA SER A 158 17.50 14.11 39.93
C SER A 158 17.92 15.31 40.79
N PRO A 159 17.79 15.23 42.13
CA PRO A 159 18.18 16.33 43.00
C PRO A 159 19.70 16.54 42.86
N SER A 160 20.03 17.68 42.26
CA SER A 160 21.32 18.37 42.23
C SER A 160 22.46 17.76 43.07
N GLY A 161 23.47 17.27 42.37
CA GLY A 161 24.76 16.92 42.94
C GLY A 161 25.75 16.52 41.85
N ILE A 162 26.24 17.53 41.10
CA ILE A 162 27.11 17.40 39.92
C ILE A 162 26.36 16.82 38.73
N ALA A 163 25.68 17.69 37.97
CA ALA A 163 25.21 17.31 36.63
C ALA A 163 26.45 16.89 35.83
N ASP A 164 26.48 15.63 35.41
CA ASP A 164 27.38 15.20 34.36
C ASP A 164 27.19 16.18 33.18
N PRO A 165 28.21 16.93 32.75
CA PRO A 165 28.07 17.93 31.70
C PRO A 165 27.45 17.35 30.41
N LEU A 166 27.62 16.03 30.19
CA LEU A 166 26.95 15.29 29.12
C LEU A 166 25.43 15.19 29.31
N GLN A 167 24.94 15.06 30.54
CA GLN A 167 23.51 14.94 30.83
C GLN A 167 22.81 16.29 30.74
N ALA A 168 23.47 17.38 31.19
CA ALA A 168 22.99 18.74 31.00
C ALA A 168 22.92 19.10 29.50
N GLN A 169 23.97 18.73 28.74
CA GLN A 169 23.98 18.92 27.29
C GLN A 169 22.88 18.12 26.59
N ARG A 170 22.65 16.86 26.99
CA ARG A 170 21.55 16.06 26.43
C ARG A 170 20.19 16.68 26.70
N GLN A 171 19.97 17.22 27.89
CA GLN A 171 18.73 17.92 28.23
C GLN A 171 18.56 19.20 27.41
N GLU A 172 19.63 19.97 27.22
CA GLU A 172 19.64 21.18 26.38
C GLU A 172 19.33 20.84 24.91
N ILE A 173 20.00 19.83 24.34
CA ILE A 173 19.72 19.34 22.98
C ILE A 173 18.27 18.84 22.88
N GLN A 174 17.78 18.08 23.86
CA GLN A 174 16.40 17.58 23.86
C GLN A 174 15.37 18.71 23.94
N GLN A 175 15.65 19.78 24.69
CA GLN A 175 14.82 20.97 24.77
C GLN A 175 14.83 21.76 23.46
N ILE A 176 15.98 21.91 22.80
CA ILE A 176 16.10 22.52 21.47
C ILE A 176 15.32 21.68 20.45
N CYS A 177 15.48 20.36 20.46
CA CYS A 177 14.80 19.46 19.54
C CYS A 177 13.28 19.54 19.68
N THR A 178 12.77 19.59 20.91
CA THR A 178 11.32 19.66 21.18
C THR A 178 10.72 21.04 20.92
N SER A 179 11.45 22.13 21.17
CA SER A 179 10.96 23.51 21.03
C SER A 179 11.14 24.08 19.63
N SER A 180 12.26 23.76 18.98
CA SER A 180 12.73 24.46 17.78
C SER A 180 12.85 23.54 16.57
N CYS A 181 13.03 22.24 16.75
CA CYS A 181 13.22 21.29 15.64
C CYS A 181 12.01 20.39 15.38
N LYS A 182 10.96 20.48 16.21
CA LYS A 182 9.72 19.71 16.10
C LYS A 182 8.72 20.29 15.11
N ALA A 183 8.93 21.53 14.64
CA ALA A 183 8.03 22.14 13.68
C ALA A 183 8.05 21.36 12.35
N PRO A 184 6.89 21.15 11.68
CA PRO A 184 6.85 20.54 10.36
C PRO A 184 7.77 21.29 9.39
N GLY A 185 8.61 20.55 8.66
CA GLY A 185 9.57 21.14 7.74
C GLY A 185 10.79 21.80 8.41
N ALA A 186 11.03 21.64 9.72
CA ALA A 186 12.26 22.12 10.34
C ALA A 186 13.39 21.09 10.23
N PHE A 187 14.58 21.53 9.81
CA PHE A 187 15.81 20.74 9.84
C PHE A 187 16.89 21.43 10.66
N CYS A 188 17.35 20.78 11.72
CA CYS A 188 18.32 21.34 12.64
C CYS A 188 19.69 20.68 12.49
N ILE A 189 20.73 21.50 12.37
CA ILE A 189 22.12 21.09 12.19
C ILE A 189 22.94 21.54 13.41
N ASP A 190 23.83 20.68 13.91
CA ASP A 190 24.87 21.05 14.86
C ASP A 190 26.04 21.71 14.11
N ALA A 191 26.35 22.95 14.47
CA ALA A 191 27.41 23.74 13.85
C ALA A 191 28.83 23.15 14.06
N ARG A 192 29.03 22.21 14.97
CA ARG A 192 30.37 21.63 15.21
C ARG A 192 30.65 20.41 14.36
N SER A 193 29.64 19.56 14.20
CA SER A 193 29.76 18.30 13.47
C SER A 193 29.24 18.44 12.04
N GLY A 194 28.44 19.47 11.76
CA GLY A 194 27.66 19.56 10.54
C GLY A 194 26.49 18.59 10.51
N GLU A 195 26.27 17.75 11.53
CA GLU A 195 25.30 16.66 11.55
C GLU A 195 23.90 17.10 12.01
N PRO A 196 22.82 16.39 11.63
CA PRO A 196 21.50 16.59 12.22
C PRO A 196 21.51 16.53 13.75
N LEU A 197 21.08 17.63 14.38
CA LEU A 197 21.15 17.85 15.84
C LEU A 197 20.29 16.85 16.65
N CYS A 198 19.20 16.36 16.05
CA CYS A 198 18.19 15.53 16.72
C CYS A 198 18.25 14.04 16.32
N ASP A 199 19.31 13.64 15.61
CA ASP A 199 19.51 12.26 15.17
C ASP A 199 19.56 11.30 16.38
N GLY A 200 18.72 10.26 16.39
CA GLY A 200 18.64 9.27 17.47
C GLY A 200 17.79 9.61 18.71
N LEU A 201 17.10 10.76 18.77
CA LEU A 201 16.27 11.16 19.93
C LEU A 201 14.78 10.82 19.79
N ALA A 202 14.26 10.57 18.59
CA ALA A 202 12.98 9.87 18.34
C ALA A 202 12.93 9.36 16.87
N PRO A 203 12.51 8.10 16.62
CA PRO A 203 12.49 7.52 15.27
C PRO A 203 11.43 8.13 14.33
N ASP A 204 10.37 8.73 14.88
CA ASP A 204 9.14 8.97 14.10
C ASP A 204 8.97 10.41 13.57
N VAL A 205 9.84 11.35 13.94
CA VAL A 205 9.58 12.81 13.69
C VAL A 205 10.77 13.59 13.12
N TYR A 206 12.00 13.11 13.27
CA TYR A 206 13.20 13.94 13.03
C TYR A 206 14.13 13.43 11.93
N SER A 207 13.72 12.39 11.21
CA SER A 207 14.37 12.03 9.96
C SER A 207 13.77 12.90 8.85
N LEU A 208 14.59 13.64 8.11
CA LEU A 208 14.22 14.20 6.80
C LEU A 208 13.83 13.11 5.76
N VAL A 209 13.64 11.87 6.21
CA VAL A 209 13.18 10.73 5.41
C VAL A 209 11.64 10.79 5.23
N GLY A 210 10.95 11.72 5.89
CA GLY A 210 9.61 12.17 5.50
C GLY A 210 9.71 13.26 4.44
N ALA A 211 9.30 12.94 3.21
CA ALA A 211 9.57 13.74 2.05
C ALA A 211 8.79 15.07 2.03
N LEU A 212 9.51 16.17 1.75
CA LEU A 212 8.92 17.49 1.55
C LEU A 212 8.03 17.45 0.30
N SER A 213 6.83 18.05 0.38
CA SER A 213 5.94 18.20 -0.77
C SER A 213 6.09 19.58 -1.42
N PRO A 214 5.75 19.74 -2.71
CA PRO A 214 5.64 21.05 -3.33
C PRO A 214 4.72 21.99 -2.52
N GLY A 215 5.16 23.23 -2.29
CA GLY A 215 4.46 24.21 -1.45
C GLY A 215 4.81 24.16 0.05
N ASP A 216 5.53 23.13 0.52
CA ASP A 216 6.01 23.09 1.90
C ASP A 216 7.09 24.15 2.15
N LYS A 217 7.22 24.54 3.42
CA LYS A 217 8.31 25.43 3.87
C LYS A 217 9.32 24.61 4.65
N LEU A 218 10.54 24.56 4.14
CA LEU A 218 11.70 24.04 4.87
C LEU A 218 12.34 25.16 5.67
N ILE A 219 12.51 24.97 6.97
CA ILE A 219 13.22 25.87 7.88
C ILE A 219 14.50 25.17 8.34
N VAL A 220 15.64 25.56 7.79
CA VAL A 220 16.95 25.05 8.20
C VAL A 220 17.49 25.92 9.32
N ARG A 221 17.83 25.31 10.46
CA ARG A 221 18.36 25.98 11.66
C ARG A 221 19.71 25.39 12.01
N VAL A 222 20.69 26.23 12.31
CA VAL A 222 22.02 25.78 12.75
C VAL A 222 22.26 26.25 14.18
N PHE A 223 22.57 25.31 15.07
CA PHE A 223 22.83 25.56 16.49
C PHE A 223 24.29 25.29 16.84
N GLY A 224 24.92 26.17 17.61
CA GLY A 224 26.33 26.05 17.98
C GLY A 224 26.79 27.16 18.92
N GLU A 225 28.10 27.28 19.14
CA GLU A 225 28.66 28.37 19.95
C GLU A 225 28.60 29.71 19.19
N GLU A 226 28.31 30.82 19.90
CA GLU A 226 28.20 32.16 19.30
C GLU A 226 29.47 32.56 18.53
N ALA A 227 30.65 32.13 18.99
CA ALA A 227 31.94 32.38 18.35
C ALA A 227 32.04 31.81 16.92
N LEU A 228 31.18 30.87 16.53
CA LEU A 228 31.15 30.27 15.20
C LEU A 228 30.28 31.06 14.21
N ARG A 229 29.49 32.04 14.67
CA ARG A 229 28.49 32.76 13.85
C ARG A 229 29.12 33.43 12.62
N ASP A 230 30.25 34.11 12.79
CA ASP A 230 30.91 34.85 11.70
C ASP A 230 31.69 33.95 10.73
N LYS A 231 31.90 32.69 11.11
CA LYS A 231 32.64 31.68 10.32
C LYS A 231 31.71 30.78 9.51
N LEU A 232 30.40 30.90 9.69
CA LEU A 232 29.39 29.98 9.17
C LEU A 232 28.71 30.54 7.91
N LYS A 233 28.61 29.72 6.88
CA LYS A 233 27.78 29.98 5.70
C LYS A 233 26.77 28.86 5.52
N LEU A 234 25.51 29.23 5.43
CA LEU A 234 24.41 28.34 5.13
C LEU A 234 23.81 28.74 3.78
N SER A 235 23.62 27.77 2.89
CA SER A 235 22.89 27.99 1.64
C SER A 235 21.97 26.83 1.33
N VAL A 236 20.77 27.16 0.87
CA VAL A 236 19.79 26.20 0.37
C VAL A 236 19.64 26.40 -1.13
N SER A 237 19.79 25.34 -1.89
CA SER A 237 19.69 25.33 -3.35
C SER A 237 18.86 24.14 -3.83
N PHE A 238 18.30 24.23 -5.03
CA PHE A 238 17.45 23.19 -5.59
C PHE A 238 18.22 22.42 -6.66
N LEU A 239 18.18 21.09 -6.58
CA LEU A 239 18.79 20.21 -7.58
C LEU A 239 17.72 19.78 -8.58
N ARG A 240 17.99 20.08 -9.85
CA ARG A 240 17.29 19.50 -11.00
C ARG A 240 18.09 18.27 -11.44
N SER A 241 17.43 17.13 -11.63
CA SER A 241 18.08 15.89 -12.10
C SER A 241 18.82 16.15 -13.43
N PRO A 242 20.11 15.77 -13.58
CA PRO A 242 20.58 14.39 -13.40
C PRO A 242 21.80 14.19 -12.48
N ASP A 243 21.87 12.98 -11.91
CA ASP A 243 23.02 12.31 -11.26
C ASP A 243 23.58 12.87 -9.93
N ARG A 244 23.21 12.20 -8.81
CA ARG A 244 24.10 11.38 -7.95
C ARG A 244 23.46 11.16 -6.57
N ARG A 245 23.49 9.91 -6.10
CA ARG A 245 23.16 9.51 -4.73
C ARG A 245 24.46 9.16 -3.98
N PHE A 246 24.50 9.60 -2.72
CA PHE A 246 25.42 9.24 -1.62
C PHE A 246 26.79 9.93 -1.61
N ASP A 247 27.07 10.62 -0.51
CA ASP A 247 28.42 10.89 0.02
C ASP A 247 28.49 10.38 1.48
N ASP A 248 29.68 9.93 1.87
CA ASP A 248 30.00 9.19 3.10
C ASP A 248 30.25 10.11 4.32
N ARG A 249 29.76 9.67 5.49
CA ARG A 249 29.84 10.37 6.79
C ARG A 249 31.03 9.84 7.61
N ALA A 250 31.84 10.71 8.20
CA ALA A 250 32.86 10.35 9.20
C ALA A 250 32.64 11.15 10.50
N PRO A 251 32.47 10.50 11.67
CA PRO A 251 32.18 11.20 12.92
C PRO A 251 33.45 11.62 13.66
N GLY A 252 33.54 12.90 14.04
CA GLY A 252 34.53 13.42 14.98
C GLY A 252 33.83 14.06 16.19
N GLY A 253 33.98 13.47 17.37
CA GLY A 253 33.36 13.96 18.60
C GLY A 253 34.32 14.70 19.54
N ARG A 254 33.88 15.85 20.10
CA ARG A 254 34.43 16.46 21.33
C ARG A 254 33.36 17.26 22.10
N ALA A 255 33.46 17.24 23.43
CA ALA A 255 32.50 17.71 24.44
C ALA A 255 32.40 19.26 24.61
N PRO A 256 31.36 19.80 25.31
CA PRO A 256 30.67 21.02 24.87
C PRO A 256 30.95 22.33 25.64
N ALA A 257 30.54 23.42 24.97
CA ALA A 257 30.03 24.67 25.52
C ALA A 257 28.58 24.90 25.00
N ARG A 258 27.89 25.89 25.58
CA ARG A 258 26.45 26.21 25.40
C ARG A 258 26.03 26.39 23.93
N LEU A 259 24.86 25.87 23.55
CA LEU A 259 24.33 25.89 22.17
C LEU A 259 23.35 27.06 21.96
N GLU A 260 23.60 27.89 20.95
CA GLU A 260 22.74 29.00 20.53
C GLU A 260 22.36 28.89 19.05
N LEU A 261 21.25 29.51 18.64
CA LEU A 261 20.88 29.60 17.23
C LEU A 261 21.86 30.55 16.51
N LEU A 262 22.58 30.01 15.53
CA LEU A 262 23.60 30.74 14.76
C LEU A 262 23.07 31.24 13.44
N ALA A 263 22.26 30.43 12.75
CA ALA A 263 21.67 30.77 11.45
C ALA A 263 20.30 30.10 11.27
N GLU A 264 19.41 30.79 10.59
CA GLU A 264 18.12 30.27 10.13
C GLU A 264 17.92 30.64 8.66
N GLN A 265 17.50 29.68 7.85
CA GLN A 265 17.13 29.91 6.46
C GLN A 265 15.82 29.20 6.17
N THR A 266 14.86 29.94 5.63
CA THR A 266 13.60 29.37 5.15
C THR A 266 13.63 29.27 3.63
N ALA A 267 13.29 28.10 3.11
CA ALA A 267 13.11 27.86 1.69
C ALA A 267 11.70 27.30 1.44
N GLU A 268 11.00 27.89 0.48
CA GLU A 268 9.72 27.39 0.02
C GLU A 268 9.96 26.43 -1.14
N ILE A 269 9.40 25.22 -1.07
CA ILE A 269 9.58 24.20 -2.09
C ILE A 269 8.78 24.61 -3.33
N PRO A 270 9.43 24.88 -4.48
CA PRO A 270 8.73 25.33 -5.67
C PRO A 270 7.77 24.24 -6.17
N GLU A 271 6.66 24.66 -6.77
CA GLU A 271 5.71 23.77 -7.47
C GLU A 271 6.27 23.17 -8.77
N ASP A 272 7.56 23.39 -9.06
CA ASP A 272 8.26 22.88 -10.24
C ASP A 272 8.57 21.38 -10.07
N THR A 273 7.84 20.54 -10.80
CA THR A 273 7.99 19.08 -10.78
C THR A 273 9.34 18.58 -11.29
N SER A 274 10.17 19.45 -11.88
CA SER A 274 11.54 19.09 -12.31
C SER A 274 12.55 19.07 -11.17
N ILE A 275 12.18 19.58 -9.99
CA ILE A 275 13.03 19.63 -8.80
C ILE A 275 12.82 18.34 -8.00
N THR A 276 13.86 17.52 -7.93
CA THR A 276 13.78 16.20 -7.28
C THR A 276 14.32 16.21 -5.86
N SER A 277 15.17 17.18 -5.54
CA SER A 277 15.75 17.31 -4.22
C SER A 277 16.20 18.73 -3.91
N LEU A 278 16.26 19.02 -2.62
CA LEU A 278 16.81 20.25 -2.07
C LEU A 278 18.19 19.95 -1.50
N LYS A 279 19.20 20.74 -1.90
CA LYS A 279 20.57 20.67 -1.38
C LYS A 279 20.79 21.77 -0.34
N ILE A 280 20.99 21.36 0.90
CA ILE A 280 21.45 22.23 2.00
C ILE A 280 22.97 22.12 2.01
N ARG A 281 23.68 23.23 1.82
CA ARG A 281 25.13 23.28 1.95
C ARG A 281 25.51 24.08 3.19
N TYR A 282 26.35 23.49 4.00
CA TYR A 282 26.85 24.00 5.25
C TYR A 282 28.37 24.14 5.18
N GLU A 283 28.87 25.36 5.31
CA GLU A 283 30.31 25.64 5.36
C GLU A 283 30.67 26.31 6.69
N LEU A 284 31.68 25.77 7.37
CA LEU A 284 32.33 26.39 8.53
C LEU A 284 33.79 26.68 8.20
N ALA A 285 34.20 27.94 8.27
CA ALA A 285 35.59 28.32 8.05
C ALA A 285 36.47 27.93 9.26
N GLY A 286 37.39 27.00 9.04
CA GLY A 286 38.43 26.66 10.01
C GLY A 286 39.62 27.62 10.01
N ASP A 287 40.48 27.54 11.01
CA ASP A 287 41.78 28.24 11.02
C ASP A 287 42.82 27.54 10.09
N GLY A 288 42.39 26.49 9.38
CA GLY A 288 43.09 25.76 8.34
C GLY A 288 42.16 24.75 7.62
N PRO A 289 42.57 24.17 6.48
CA PRO A 289 41.71 23.30 5.66
C PRO A 289 41.22 22.03 6.38
N GLU A 290 41.94 21.54 7.39
CA GLU A 290 41.54 20.39 8.20
C GLU A 290 40.48 20.70 9.28
N SER A 291 40.20 21.99 9.51
CA SER A 291 39.17 22.45 10.46
C SER A 291 37.98 23.10 9.75
N ALA A 292 38.01 23.16 8.42
CA ALA A 292 36.90 23.61 7.62
C ALA A 292 35.94 22.44 7.36
N ILE A 293 34.64 22.67 7.61
CA ILE A 293 33.58 21.70 7.34
C ILE A 293 32.83 22.19 6.11
N ASP A 294 32.64 21.34 5.10
CA ASP A 294 31.80 21.60 3.92
C ASP A 294 30.90 20.39 3.70
N GLU A 295 29.71 20.44 4.28
CA GLU A 295 28.75 19.34 4.26
C GLU A 295 27.57 19.67 3.35
N SER A 296 27.01 18.64 2.72
CA SER A 296 25.81 18.83 1.91
C SER A 296 24.75 17.75 2.07
N TYR A 297 23.53 18.19 2.37
CA TYR A 297 22.38 17.33 2.57
C TYR A 297 21.44 17.41 1.38
N ALA A 298 21.15 16.27 0.76
CA ALA A 298 20.11 16.15 -0.26
C ALA A 298 18.81 15.66 0.39
N VAL A 299 17.79 16.52 0.40
CA VAL A 299 16.45 16.18 0.89
C VAL A 299 15.57 15.83 -0.32
N PRO A 300 15.04 14.60 -0.42
CA PRO A 300 14.14 14.25 -1.50
C PRO A 300 12.83 15.04 -1.38
N ILE A 301 12.34 15.54 -2.50
CA ILE A 301 11.01 16.14 -2.59
C ILE A 301 10.07 15.07 -3.14
N ASP A 302 9.04 14.69 -2.36
CA ASP A 302 8.00 13.79 -2.85
C ASP A 302 7.04 14.62 -3.71
N GLN A 303 7.22 14.47 -5.02
CA GLN A 303 6.37 15.05 -6.05
C GLN A 303 5.00 14.34 -6.12
N GLY A 304 4.74 13.40 -5.20
CA GLY A 304 3.56 12.54 -5.21
C GLY A 304 3.56 11.65 -6.44
N GLN A 305 4.70 11.22 -6.98
CA GLN A 305 4.76 10.40 -8.20
C GLN A 305 5.14 8.95 -7.90
N TYR A 306 4.54 8.01 -8.61
CA TYR A 306 4.88 6.60 -8.60
C TYR A 306 5.16 6.09 -10.02
N TYR A 307 6.03 5.07 -10.10
CA TYR A 307 6.46 4.47 -11.36
C TYR A 307 6.02 3.01 -11.48
N LEU A 308 5.63 2.41 -10.35
CA LEU A 308 5.24 1.01 -10.22
C LEU A 308 4.02 0.94 -9.33
N GLU A 309 3.06 0.11 -9.73
CA GLU A 309 1.83 -0.07 -8.97
C GLU A 309 1.27 -1.48 -9.15
N PHE A 310 0.84 -2.07 -8.03
CA PHE A 310 0.15 -3.36 -8.04
C PHE A 310 -1.36 -3.14 -8.04
N GLY A 311 -2.07 -3.96 -8.83
CA GLY A 311 -3.52 -3.85 -8.95
C GLY A 311 -4.20 -5.18 -9.18
N ALA A 312 -5.52 -5.16 -9.03
CA ALA A 312 -6.40 -6.24 -9.45
C ALA A 312 -6.95 -5.91 -10.84
N LEU A 313 -6.68 -6.78 -11.81
CA LEU A 313 -7.20 -6.70 -13.18
C LEU A 313 -8.45 -7.58 -13.30
N ILE A 314 -9.47 -7.05 -13.96
CA ILE A 314 -10.62 -7.82 -14.43
C ILE A 314 -10.56 -7.85 -15.96
N PRO A 315 -9.91 -8.86 -16.56
CA PRO A 315 -9.77 -8.98 -18.01
C PRO A 315 -10.95 -9.73 -18.62
N LEU A 316 -11.47 -9.19 -19.72
CA LEU A 316 -12.29 -9.89 -20.69
C LEU A 316 -11.40 -10.37 -21.83
N VAL A 317 -11.14 -11.68 -21.87
CA VAL A 317 -10.32 -12.32 -22.91
C VAL A 317 -11.22 -12.87 -24.01
N ILE A 318 -11.04 -12.36 -25.23
CA ILE A 318 -11.77 -12.82 -26.42
C ILE A 318 -11.27 -14.22 -26.78
N ASP A 319 -12.21 -15.16 -26.97
CA ASP A 319 -11.93 -16.59 -27.16
C ASP A 319 -10.99 -17.13 -26.08
N GLY A 320 -11.14 -16.63 -24.86
CA GLY A 320 -10.27 -16.93 -23.74
C GLY A 320 -10.40 -18.35 -23.22
N SER A 321 -11.53 -19.00 -23.44
CA SER A 321 -11.74 -20.40 -23.11
C SER A 321 -11.87 -21.23 -24.39
N ARG A 322 -11.14 -22.34 -24.44
CA ARG A 322 -11.20 -23.31 -25.52
C ARG A 322 -11.05 -24.71 -24.93
N ARG A 323 -12.05 -25.56 -25.13
CA ARG A 323 -12.10 -26.92 -24.57
C ARG A 323 -12.46 -27.93 -25.64
N VAL A 324 -11.88 -29.12 -25.54
CA VAL A 324 -12.24 -30.24 -26.42
C VAL A 324 -13.28 -31.10 -25.69
N VAL A 325 -14.50 -31.11 -26.21
CA VAL A 325 -15.63 -31.84 -25.62
C VAL A 325 -15.87 -33.12 -26.41
N GLN A 326 -16.15 -34.20 -25.69
CA GLN A 326 -16.52 -35.49 -26.29
C GLN A 326 -18.00 -35.73 -26.04
N THR A 327 -18.83 -35.64 -27.08
CA THR A 327 -20.28 -35.86 -26.98
C THR A 327 -20.65 -37.25 -27.47
N THR A 328 -21.26 -38.08 -26.63
CA THR A 328 -21.74 -39.41 -27.03
C THR A 328 -22.88 -39.30 -28.05
N LEU A 329 -22.76 -40.00 -29.18
CA LEU A 329 -23.77 -40.01 -30.23
C LEU A 329 -24.91 -40.97 -29.87
N PRO A 330 -26.17 -40.49 -29.79
CA PRO A 330 -27.31 -41.35 -29.50
C PRO A 330 -27.56 -42.32 -30.66
N GLY A 331 -27.65 -43.63 -30.35
CA GLY A 331 -27.92 -44.69 -31.33
C GLY A 331 -26.68 -45.27 -32.03
N ALA A 332 -25.49 -44.71 -31.81
CA ALA A 332 -24.24 -45.13 -32.45
C ALA A 332 -23.37 -46.06 -31.56
N GLY A 333 -23.99 -46.92 -30.75
CA GLY A 333 -23.27 -47.93 -29.97
C GLY A 333 -22.24 -47.40 -28.95
N GLY A 334 -22.27 -46.12 -28.59
CA GLY A 334 -21.33 -45.48 -27.66
C GLY A 334 -20.23 -44.65 -28.31
N GLU A 335 -20.22 -44.53 -29.65
CA GLU A 335 -19.33 -43.63 -30.38
C GLU A 335 -19.42 -42.19 -29.85
N ARG A 336 -18.29 -41.47 -29.89
CA ARG A 336 -18.19 -40.10 -29.39
C ARG A 336 -17.82 -39.16 -30.53
N ARG A 337 -18.51 -38.03 -30.64
CA ARG A 337 -18.14 -36.92 -31.50
C ARG A 337 -17.22 -35.98 -30.74
N LEU A 338 -16.13 -35.57 -31.37
CA LEU A 338 -15.28 -34.50 -30.86
C LEU A 338 -15.83 -33.15 -31.31
N SER A 339 -16.01 -32.22 -30.37
CA SER A 339 -16.33 -30.83 -30.65
C SER A 339 -15.32 -29.91 -29.96
N VAL A 340 -15.10 -28.74 -30.55
CA VAL A 340 -14.32 -27.68 -29.92
C VAL A 340 -15.31 -26.61 -29.47
N GLU A 341 -15.31 -26.31 -28.17
CA GLU A 341 -16.11 -25.21 -27.62
C GLU A 341 -15.18 -24.03 -27.32
N GLU A 342 -15.49 -22.88 -27.90
CA GLU A 342 -14.80 -21.61 -27.68
C GLU A 342 -15.76 -20.59 -27.09
N ASP A 343 -15.34 -19.91 -26.02
CA ASP A 343 -16.12 -18.86 -25.36
C ASP A 343 -15.20 -17.81 -24.74
N TRP A 344 -15.74 -16.64 -24.44
CA TRP A 344 -15.03 -15.57 -23.76
C TRP A 344 -14.71 -15.97 -22.31
N SER A 345 -13.68 -15.37 -21.73
CA SER A 345 -13.29 -15.66 -20.35
C SER A 345 -13.05 -14.40 -19.54
N VAL A 346 -13.59 -14.38 -18.32
CA VAL A 346 -13.39 -13.32 -17.32
C VAL A 346 -12.86 -13.94 -16.05
N ASN A 347 -11.54 -13.87 -15.85
CA ASN A 347 -10.87 -14.37 -14.65
C ASN A 347 -10.08 -13.22 -14.02
N PRO A 348 -10.33 -12.86 -12.75
CA PRO A 348 -9.58 -11.81 -12.08
C PRO A 348 -8.08 -12.17 -12.00
N SER A 349 -7.22 -11.17 -12.04
CA SER A 349 -5.78 -11.36 -12.14
C SER A 349 -5.03 -10.32 -11.32
N ILE A 350 -3.81 -10.64 -10.90
CA ILE A 350 -2.91 -9.68 -10.25
C ILE A 350 -2.01 -9.08 -11.32
N VAL A 351 -1.88 -7.76 -11.31
CA VAL A 351 -1.08 -7.02 -12.28
C VAL A 351 -0.07 -6.10 -11.61
N LEU A 352 1.05 -5.92 -12.28
CA LEU A 352 2.02 -4.86 -12.07
C LEU A 352 1.93 -3.88 -13.23
N ASN A 353 1.58 -2.65 -12.92
CA ASN A 353 1.60 -1.52 -13.84
C ASN A 353 2.92 -0.76 -13.68
N VAL A 354 3.53 -0.39 -14.79
CA VAL A 354 4.74 0.43 -14.86
C VAL A 354 4.39 1.70 -15.63
N PHE A 355 4.68 2.86 -15.04
CA PHE A 355 4.46 4.18 -15.63
C PHE A 355 5.82 4.83 -15.92
N PRO A 356 6.38 4.68 -17.13
CA PRO A 356 7.73 5.15 -17.45
C PRO A 356 7.89 6.66 -17.29
N GLY A 357 6.82 7.41 -17.51
CA GLY A 357 6.80 8.87 -17.36
C GLY A 357 6.62 9.35 -15.92
N GLY A 358 6.39 8.45 -14.97
CA GLY A 358 5.97 8.78 -13.60
C GLY A 358 4.52 9.25 -13.57
N ARG A 359 3.74 8.68 -12.65
CA ARG A 359 2.32 8.99 -12.49
C ARG A 359 2.07 9.67 -11.16
N ARG A 360 1.30 10.76 -11.16
CA ARG A 360 0.92 11.46 -9.93
C ARG A 360 -0.15 10.71 -9.11
N ARG A 361 0.07 10.60 -7.79
CA ARG A 361 -0.80 10.01 -6.76
C ARG A 361 -1.97 10.93 -6.45
N GLY A 362 -3.13 10.35 -6.19
CA GLY A 362 -4.30 11.07 -5.66
C GLY A 362 -4.90 12.11 -6.60
N VAL A 363 -4.48 12.15 -7.87
CA VAL A 363 -5.00 13.09 -8.85
C VAL A 363 -6.34 12.58 -9.37
N ILE A 364 -7.38 13.39 -9.21
CA ILE A 364 -8.76 13.09 -9.66
C ILE A 364 -8.81 12.95 -11.18
N SER A 365 -7.89 13.59 -11.91
CA SER A 365 -7.78 13.47 -13.35
C SER A 365 -6.36 13.75 -13.87
N SER A 366 -5.82 12.87 -14.70
CA SER A 366 -4.54 13.09 -15.41
C SER A 366 -4.55 14.30 -16.36
N PHE A 367 -5.72 14.91 -16.61
CA PHE A 367 -5.89 16.10 -17.44
C PHE A 367 -5.81 17.44 -16.67
N GLN A 368 -5.55 17.41 -15.36
CA GLN A 368 -5.44 18.64 -14.56
C GLN A 368 -4.30 19.55 -15.01
N ASP A 369 -3.29 18.99 -15.66
CA ASP A 369 -2.13 19.72 -16.18
C ASP A 369 -2.10 19.57 -17.71
N MET A 370 -2.43 20.64 -18.44
CA MET A 370 -2.62 20.63 -19.90
C MET A 370 -1.31 20.52 -20.72
N ARG A 371 -0.19 20.17 -20.07
CA ARG A 371 1.10 19.98 -20.75
C ARG A 371 1.18 18.56 -21.30
N LEU A 372 1.20 18.43 -22.63
CA LEU A 372 1.15 17.14 -23.34
C LEU A 372 2.13 16.08 -22.82
N SER A 373 3.36 16.47 -22.47
CA SER A 373 4.40 15.56 -21.99
C SER A 373 4.11 14.99 -20.61
N THR A 374 3.57 15.78 -19.69
CA THR A 374 3.18 15.32 -18.35
C THR A 374 1.85 14.56 -18.41
N THR A 375 0.89 14.99 -19.24
CA THR A 375 -0.36 14.25 -19.45
C THR A 375 -0.13 12.84 -19.97
N LEU A 376 0.77 12.66 -20.95
CA LEU A 376 1.08 11.33 -21.50
C LEU A 376 1.85 10.45 -20.50
N GLY A 377 2.78 11.03 -19.74
CA GLY A 377 3.52 10.32 -18.69
C GLY A 377 2.62 9.85 -17.55
N ASP A 378 1.64 10.67 -17.17
CA ASP A 378 0.63 10.32 -16.17
C ASP A 378 -0.34 9.27 -16.72
N LEU A 379 -0.80 9.41 -17.97
CA LEU A 379 -1.90 8.61 -18.52
C LEU A 379 -1.49 7.19 -18.93
N LEU A 380 -0.29 7.03 -19.50
CA LEU A 380 0.11 5.81 -20.20
C LEU A 380 1.11 4.99 -19.37
N GLY A 381 0.79 3.72 -19.19
CA GLY A 381 1.70 2.73 -18.63
C GLY A 381 1.70 1.43 -19.41
N VAL A 382 2.57 0.52 -18.99
CA VAL A 382 2.62 -0.87 -19.45
C VAL A 382 2.25 -1.79 -18.31
N GLN A 383 1.63 -2.91 -18.62
CA GLN A 383 1.08 -3.85 -17.65
C GLN A 383 1.62 -5.25 -17.92
N VAL A 384 1.99 -5.94 -16.84
CA VAL A 384 2.21 -7.38 -16.81
C VAL A 384 1.37 -8.00 -15.69
N GLY A 385 0.72 -9.14 -15.95
CA GLY A 385 -0.12 -9.80 -14.96
C GLY A 385 -0.16 -11.31 -15.07
N VAL A 386 -0.63 -11.94 -14.00
CA VAL A 386 -0.81 -13.38 -13.85
C VAL A 386 -2.17 -13.69 -13.26
N ASP A 387 -2.67 -14.91 -13.47
CA ASP A 387 -3.97 -15.32 -12.92
C ASP A 387 -3.98 -15.24 -11.38
N LEU A 388 -5.15 -14.97 -10.79
CA LEU A 388 -5.31 -14.93 -9.34
C LEU A 388 -5.32 -16.35 -8.72
N ASP A 389 -5.57 -17.38 -9.54
CA ASP A 389 -5.46 -18.77 -9.10
C ASP A 389 -3.99 -19.14 -8.84
N LEU A 390 -3.59 -19.08 -7.58
CA LEU A 390 -2.22 -19.38 -7.13
C LEU A 390 -1.84 -20.85 -7.28
N GLY A 391 -2.79 -21.74 -7.61
CA GLY A 391 -2.49 -23.15 -7.92
C GLY A 391 -1.77 -23.30 -9.26
N GLU A 392 -2.18 -22.53 -10.26
CA GLU A 392 -1.63 -22.53 -11.62
C GLU A 392 -1.48 -21.08 -12.15
N PRO A 393 -0.66 -20.22 -11.51
CA PRO A 393 -0.65 -18.78 -11.77
C PRO A 393 -0.16 -18.42 -13.18
N PHE A 394 0.57 -19.34 -13.83
CA PHE A 394 1.12 -19.16 -15.16
C PHE A 394 0.20 -19.66 -16.28
N ASP A 395 -0.99 -20.19 -15.96
CA ASP A 395 -1.95 -20.59 -16.98
C ASP A 395 -2.42 -19.42 -17.84
N ARG A 396 -2.36 -18.20 -17.27
CA ARG A 396 -2.68 -16.95 -17.95
C ARG A 396 -1.66 -15.87 -17.62
N ILE A 397 -1.02 -15.34 -18.66
CA ILE A 397 -0.09 -14.22 -18.55
C ILE A 397 -0.65 -13.06 -19.36
N PHE A 398 -0.78 -11.90 -18.75
CA PHE A 398 -1.29 -10.68 -19.38
C PHE A 398 -0.13 -9.73 -19.67
N LEU A 399 -0.07 -9.20 -20.89
CA LEU A 399 0.87 -8.16 -21.30
C LEU A 399 0.12 -7.10 -22.10
N GLY A 400 0.18 -5.84 -21.69
CA GLY A 400 -0.61 -4.81 -22.34
C GLY A 400 -0.22 -3.38 -21.99
N GLY A 401 -0.98 -2.45 -22.55
CA GLY A 401 -0.97 -1.06 -22.14
C GLY A 401 -2.01 -0.79 -21.06
N VAL A 402 -1.71 0.14 -20.16
CA VAL A 402 -2.68 0.72 -19.23
C VAL A 402 -2.87 2.20 -19.56
N ILE A 403 -4.13 2.62 -19.60
CA ILE A 403 -4.54 4.02 -19.66
C ILE A 403 -5.24 4.30 -18.34
N GLU A 404 -4.67 5.16 -17.52
CA GLU A 404 -5.20 5.41 -16.19
C GLU A 404 -5.72 6.85 -16.09
N PRO A 405 -6.99 7.13 -16.44
CA PRO A 405 -7.52 8.50 -16.45
C PRO A 405 -7.70 9.10 -15.05
N VAL A 406 -7.87 8.26 -14.03
CA VAL A 406 -8.09 8.61 -12.62
C VAL A 406 -7.14 7.78 -11.76
N ALA A 407 -6.46 8.38 -10.78
CA ALA A 407 -5.54 7.66 -9.91
C ALA A 407 -6.23 6.45 -9.24
N GLY A 408 -5.70 5.26 -9.54
CA GLY A 408 -6.14 3.94 -9.15
C GLY A 408 -7.29 3.30 -9.92
N LEU A 409 -7.74 3.89 -11.03
CA LEU A 409 -8.65 3.26 -11.99
C LEU A 409 -8.05 3.28 -13.41
N GLY A 410 -7.61 2.12 -13.86
CA GLY A 410 -7.01 1.91 -15.19
C GLY A 410 -7.92 1.15 -16.14
N PHE A 411 -7.82 1.48 -17.43
CA PHE A 411 -8.33 0.67 -18.54
C PHE A 411 -7.17 0.04 -19.28
N ASN A 412 -7.30 -1.24 -19.61
CA ASN A 412 -6.19 -2.05 -20.09
C ASN A 412 -6.58 -2.74 -21.39
N ALA A 413 -5.61 -2.86 -22.29
CA ALA A 413 -5.75 -3.67 -23.49
C ALA A 413 -4.40 -4.29 -23.86
N GLY A 414 -4.43 -5.53 -24.35
CA GLY A 414 -3.21 -6.22 -24.70
C GLY A 414 -3.42 -7.67 -25.14
N LEU A 415 -2.39 -8.47 -24.92
CA LEU A 415 -2.36 -9.89 -25.20
C LEU A 415 -2.36 -10.69 -23.89
N ALA A 416 -3.25 -11.67 -23.82
CA ALA A 416 -3.29 -12.71 -22.81
C ALA A 416 -2.74 -14.00 -23.44
N PHE A 417 -1.72 -14.59 -22.83
CA PHE A 417 -1.21 -15.91 -23.18
C PHE A 417 -1.96 -16.91 -22.31
N VAL A 418 -2.97 -17.57 -22.89
CA VAL A 418 -3.86 -18.48 -22.16
C VAL A 418 -3.57 -19.92 -22.57
N GLN A 419 -3.42 -20.80 -21.60
CA GLN A 419 -3.31 -22.23 -21.84
C GLN A 419 -4.67 -22.80 -22.28
N GLN A 420 -4.72 -23.35 -23.50
CA GLN A 420 -5.94 -23.81 -24.15
C GLN A 420 -5.79 -25.26 -24.63
N GLU A 421 -6.92 -25.97 -24.71
CA GLU A 421 -6.96 -27.36 -25.18
C GLU A 421 -7.09 -27.43 -26.70
N TYR A 422 -6.22 -28.22 -27.33
CA TYR A 422 -6.19 -28.50 -28.76
C TYR A 422 -6.39 -29.97 -29.05
N LEU A 423 -7.07 -30.25 -30.18
CA LEU A 423 -7.18 -31.60 -30.69
C LEU A 423 -5.77 -32.16 -30.96
N PRO A 424 -5.49 -33.41 -30.54
CA PRO A 424 -4.21 -34.05 -30.82
C PRO A 424 -4.05 -34.30 -32.33
N ALA A 425 -2.81 -34.50 -32.77
CA ALA A 425 -2.53 -34.78 -34.18
C ALA A 425 -3.33 -35.99 -34.68
N GLY A 426 -3.84 -35.91 -35.91
CA GLY A 426 -4.67 -36.94 -36.52
C GLY A 426 -6.16 -36.88 -36.14
N HIS A 427 -6.58 -35.94 -35.28
CA HIS A 427 -7.97 -35.73 -34.92
C HIS A 427 -8.49 -34.41 -35.50
N ALA A 428 -9.74 -34.41 -35.96
CA ALA A 428 -10.42 -33.23 -36.48
C ALA A 428 -11.69 -32.94 -35.68
N GLU A 429 -12.16 -31.69 -35.76
CA GLU A 429 -13.48 -31.33 -35.24
C GLU A 429 -14.56 -32.15 -35.98
N ASP A 430 -15.61 -32.51 -35.25
CA ASP A 430 -16.70 -33.38 -35.71
C ASP A 430 -16.30 -34.81 -36.05
N MET A 431 -15.05 -35.20 -35.78
CA MET A 431 -14.60 -36.57 -35.95
C MET A 431 -15.31 -37.49 -34.95
N ILE A 432 -15.75 -38.65 -35.45
CA ILE A 432 -16.35 -39.71 -34.64
C ILE A 432 -15.23 -40.66 -34.21
N VAL A 433 -15.13 -40.86 -32.91
CA VAL A 433 -14.12 -41.68 -32.26
C VAL A 433 -14.78 -42.97 -31.75
N PRO A 434 -14.20 -44.15 -32.05
CA PRO A 434 -14.72 -45.43 -31.60
C PRO A 434 -14.70 -45.59 -30.08
N VAL A 435 -15.55 -46.48 -29.58
CA VAL A 435 -15.69 -46.78 -28.15
C VAL A 435 -14.37 -47.33 -27.60
N GLY A 436 -13.83 -46.67 -26.57
CA GLY A 436 -12.62 -47.09 -25.86
C GLY A 436 -11.33 -46.38 -26.30
N GLU A 437 -11.37 -45.60 -27.38
CA GLU A 437 -10.26 -44.71 -27.73
C GLU A 437 -10.28 -43.45 -26.85
N SER A 438 -9.20 -43.26 -26.08
CA SER A 438 -9.04 -42.10 -25.22
C SER A 438 -8.27 -41.01 -25.96
N VAL A 439 -8.97 -39.96 -26.41
CA VAL A 439 -8.29 -38.75 -26.91
C VAL A 439 -8.02 -37.79 -25.75
N SER A 440 -6.73 -37.58 -25.48
CA SER A 440 -6.24 -36.61 -24.51
C SER A 440 -5.92 -35.29 -25.21
N PRO A 441 -6.59 -34.18 -24.88
CA PRO A 441 -6.32 -32.88 -25.49
C PRO A 441 -4.89 -32.41 -25.21
N ALA A 442 -4.26 -31.79 -26.20
CA ALA A 442 -2.96 -31.15 -26.02
C ALA A 442 -3.15 -29.73 -25.48
N ARG A 443 -2.56 -29.40 -24.34
CA ARG A 443 -2.57 -28.04 -23.81
C ARG A 443 -1.44 -27.20 -24.40
N ARG A 444 -1.77 -26.02 -24.93
CA ARG A 444 -0.80 -25.08 -25.51
C ARG A 444 -1.18 -23.64 -25.19
N TYR A 445 -0.19 -22.77 -25.02
CA TYR A 445 -0.43 -21.34 -24.92
C TYR A 445 -0.90 -20.77 -26.26
N ALA A 446 -1.96 -19.97 -26.18
CA ALA A 446 -2.49 -19.23 -27.31
C ALA A 446 -2.53 -17.74 -26.96
N PRO A 447 -1.97 -16.86 -27.80
CA PRO A 447 -2.12 -15.42 -27.62
C PRO A 447 -3.55 -15.01 -27.98
N ARG A 448 -4.23 -14.34 -27.05
CA ARG A 448 -5.60 -13.84 -27.20
C ARG A 448 -5.66 -12.37 -26.85
N PHE A 449 -6.52 -11.61 -27.52
CA PHE A 449 -6.72 -10.21 -27.14
C PHE A 449 -7.54 -10.12 -25.85
N TYR A 450 -7.16 -9.18 -24.98
CA TYR A 450 -7.96 -8.84 -23.80
C TYR A 450 -8.21 -7.34 -23.70
N PHE A 451 -9.34 -7.02 -23.09
CA PHE A 451 -9.67 -5.69 -22.59
C PHE A 451 -10.02 -5.82 -21.12
N GLY A 452 -9.64 -4.88 -20.27
CA GLY A 452 -9.93 -4.98 -18.85
C GLY A 452 -9.94 -3.65 -18.14
N ALA A 453 -10.32 -3.70 -16.88
CA ALA A 453 -10.15 -2.61 -15.94
C ALA A 453 -9.24 -3.06 -14.81
N THR A 454 -8.34 -2.19 -14.37
CA THR A 454 -7.48 -2.39 -13.21
C THR A 454 -7.90 -1.45 -12.10
N LEU A 455 -8.00 -1.99 -10.89
CA LEU A 455 -8.20 -1.24 -9.66
C LEU A 455 -6.97 -1.37 -8.79
N THR A 456 -6.53 -0.26 -8.21
CA THR A 456 -5.35 -0.21 -7.34
C THR A 456 -5.72 0.46 -6.01
N LEU A 457 -4.81 0.44 -5.03
CA LEU A 457 -5.06 1.04 -3.72
C LEU A 457 -5.17 2.57 -3.77
N ASP A 458 -4.64 3.22 -4.81
CA ASP A 458 -4.71 4.67 -4.99
C ASP A 458 -6.13 5.17 -5.32
N ILE A 459 -7.06 4.28 -5.68
CA ILE A 459 -8.46 4.67 -5.86
C ILE A 459 -9.08 5.17 -4.54
N VAL A 460 -8.61 4.64 -3.41
CA VAL A 460 -9.12 4.99 -2.08
C VAL A 460 -8.64 6.38 -1.69
N THR A 461 -7.35 6.69 -1.88
CA THR A 461 -6.80 8.04 -1.64
C THR A 461 -7.48 9.05 -2.55
N THR A 462 -7.65 8.73 -3.83
CA THR A 462 -8.32 9.59 -4.82
C THR A 462 -9.78 9.87 -4.45
N ALA A 463 -10.54 8.85 -4.01
CA ALA A 463 -11.93 9.01 -3.56
C ALA A 463 -12.03 9.88 -2.29
N THR A 464 -11.10 9.74 -1.35
CA THR A 464 -11.06 10.59 -0.15
C THR A 464 -10.70 12.05 -0.47
N THR A 465 -9.78 12.28 -1.41
CA THR A 465 -9.42 13.63 -1.87
C THR A 465 -10.58 14.28 -2.60
N ALA A 466 -11.28 13.54 -3.47
CA ALA A 466 -12.46 14.05 -4.16
C ALA A 466 -13.58 14.45 -3.18
N THR A 467 -13.89 13.60 -2.20
CA THR A 467 -14.95 13.89 -1.21
C THR A 467 -14.63 15.08 -0.30
N THR A 468 -13.37 15.24 0.13
CA THR A 468 -12.93 16.42 0.90
C THR A 468 -12.92 17.71 0.06
N SER A 469 -12.58 17.61 -1.23
CA SER A 469 -12.65 18.73 -2.19
C SER A 469 -14.09 19.17 -2.45
N PHE A 470 -15.04 18.23 -2.58
CA PHE A 470 -16.46 18.55 -2.74
C PHE A 470 -17.08 19.14 -1.47
N ALA A 471 -16.73 18.62 -0.28
CA ALA A 471 -17.21 19.16 1.00
C ALA A 471 -16.72 20.60 1.27
N SER A 472 -15.49 20.91 0.88
CA SER A 472 -14.92 22.26 0.98
C SER A 472 -15.48 23.23 -0.07
N ALA A 473 -15.92 22.74 -1.23
CA ALA A 473 -16.60 23.55 -2.25
C ALA A 473 -18.06 23.86 -1.90
N LEU A 474 -18.74 22.98 -1.16
CA LEU A 474 -20.13 23.18 -0.70
C LEU A 474 -20.25 24.05 0.57
N THR A 475 -19.13 24.35 1.23
CA THR A 475 -19.08 25.20 2.44
C THR A 475 -18.57 26.61 2.16
N ARG A 476 -18.32 26.96 0.90
CA ARG A 476 -18.16 28.33 0.39
C ARG A 476 -19.42 28.77 -0.33
#